data_AF-A0A3A3A721-F1
#
_entry.id   AF-A0A3A3A721-F1
#
_cell.length_a   1.000
_cell.length_b   1.000
_cell.length_c   1.000
_cell.angle_alpha   90.00
_cell.angle_beta   90.00
_cell.angle_gamma   90.00
#
_symmetry.space_group_name_H-M   'P 1'
#
loop_
_entity.id
_entity.type
_entity.pdbx_description
1 polymer ?
#
loop_
_entity_poly.entity_id
_entity_poly.type
_entity_poly.pdbx_seq_one_letter_code
_entity_poly.pdbx_strand_id
1 'polypeptide(L)'
;MPLRLLCLHGWGTNQKRDNTATFHFVEGDIDSEPGPGIAGYYDGPYYSYYKFPLSFSDDESSVQEAYDILYDIIDQEGPFDGVLGFSHGGTLASGFLIHHAKMYPQKPPLFRCAIFVNSLPPFRMNPGENPVIDSDLDGYINIPTVSVGGSKDWLLEYSRSLHRLCNSSRSIWVMHSKGHDIPSDKKNVAVMAAAIRKLSVEALNAW
;
A
#
# COMPACT_ATOMS: atom_id res chain seq x y z
N MET A 1 -2.73 16.76 -16.26
CA MET A 1 -3.92 16.35 -15.49
C MET A 1 -3.44 15.88 -14.11
N PRO A 2 -4.20 16.06 -13.03
CA PRO A 2 -3.84 15.51 -11.70
C PRO A 2 -3.88 13.98 -11.72
N LEU A 3 -3.03 13.32 -10.91
CA LEU A 3 -3.04 11.86 -10.77
C LEU A 3 -4.38 11.38 -10.19
N ARG A 4 -4.96 10.32 -10.76
CA ARG A 4 -6.04 9.53 -10.15
C ARG A 4 -5.43 8.35 -9.39
N LEU A 5 -5.53 8.37 -8.07
CA LEU A 5 -4.93 7.35 -7.20
C LEU A 5 -6.02 6.48 -6.55
N LEU A 6 -5.88 5.17 -6.70
CA LEU A 6 -6.60 4.20 -5.87
C LEU A 6 -5.94 4.16 -4.49
N CYS A 7 -6.70 4.34 -3.41
CA CYS A 7 -6.20 4.47 -2.04
C CYS A 7 -6.70 3.35 -1.14
N LEU A 8 -5.76 2.63 -0.54
CA LEU A 8 -5.99 1.50 0.35
C LEU A 8 -5.58 1.88 1.77
N HIS A 9 -6.54 1.84 2.71
CA HIS A 9 -6.36 2.25 4.09
C HIS A 9 -5.61 1.20 4.93
N GLY A 10 -5.20 1.59 6.14
CA GLY A 10 -4.58 0.68 7.09
C GLY A 10 -5.61 -0.23 7.75
N TRP A 11 -5.15 -1.32 8.35
CA TRP A 11 -6.01 -2.25 9.07
C TRP A 11 -6.86 -1.51 10.14
N GLY A 12 -8.18 -1.65 10.05
CA GLY A 12 -9.12 -1.07 11.00
C GLY A 12 -9.23 0.45 10.98
N THR A 13 -9.26 1.10 9.80
CA THR A 13 -9.37 2.58 9.65
C THR A 13 -10.42 3.00 8.60
N ASN A 14 -10.82 4.29 8.56
CA ASN A 14 -11.82 4.86 7.64
C ASN A 14 -11.34 6.15 6.89
N GLN A 15 -12.12 6.66 5.92
CA GLN A 15 -11.67 7.59 4.86
C GLN A 15 -11.73 9.10 5.21
N LYS A 16 -10.82 9.92 4.65
CA LYS A 16 -10.92 11.40 4.56
C LYS A 16 -10.36 11.95 3.23
N ARG A 17 -11.01 12.99 2.66
CA ARG A 17 -10.74 13.56 1.32
C ARG A 17 -10.00 14.92 1.35
N ASP A 18 -9.19 15.21 0.31
CA ASP A 18 -8.68 16.55 -0.08
C ASP A 18 -8.57 16.66 -1.63
N ASN A 19 -8.57 17.89 -2.17
CA ASN A 19 -8.84 18.29 -3.56
C ASN A 19 -7.61 18.52 -4.47
N THR A 20 -6.39 18.06 -4.13
CA THR A 20 -5.19 18.23 -4.99
C THR A 20 -4.82 17.00 -5.82
N ALA A 21 -5.39 15.83 -5.52
CA ALA A 21 -5.34 14.60 -6.28
C ALA A 21 -6.72 13.93 -6.15
N THR A 22 -7.14 13.13 -7.13
CA THR A 22 -8.40 12.39 -6.99
C THR A 22 -8.10 11.07 -6.32
N PHE A 23 -8.48 10.96 -5.05
CA PHE A 23 -8.34 9.74 -4.27
C PHE A 23 -9.63 8.91 -4.34
N HIS A 24 -9.52 7.70 -4.88
CA HIS A 24 -10.58 6.69 -4.83
C HIS A 24 -10.25 5.73 -3.70
N PHE A 25 -10.92 5.87 -2.58
CA PHE A 25 -10.67 5.03 -1.41
C PHE A 25 -11.53 3.77 -1.50
N VAL A 26 -10.89 2.61 -1.39
CA VAL A 26 -11.58 1.31 -1.27
C VAL A 26 -11.72 0.99 0.21
N GLU A 27 -12.92 0.64 0.64
CA GLU A 27 -13.17 0.14 2.00
C GLU A 27 -13.07 -1.38 2.00
N GLY A 28 -12.42 -1.96 3.01
CA GLY A 28 -12.46 -3.40 3.24
C GLY A 28 -13.87 -3.82 3.69
N ASP A 29 -14.22 -5.08 3.47
CA ASP A 29 -15.54 -5.64 3.80
C ASP A 29 -15.48 -6.77 4.84
N ILE A 30 -14.27 -7.14 5.29
CA ILE A 30 -14.09 -8.15 6.34
C ILE A 30 -14.06 -7.48 7.71
N ASP A 31 -15.00 -7.87 8.59
CA ASP A 31 -15.01 -7.47 9.99
C ASP A 31 -13.68 -7.76 10.68
N SER A 32 -13.20 -6.79 11.47
CA SER A 32 -11.91 -6.89 12.13
C SER A 32 -11.86 -6.18 13.49
N GLU A 33 -10.85 -6.53 14.29
CA GLU A 33 -10.48 -5.76 15.48
C GLU A 33 -9.78 -4.45 15.08
N PRO A 34 -9.80 -3.40 15.93
CA PRO A 34 -9.05 -2.18 15.65
C PRO A 34 -7.56 -2.44 15.48
N GLY A 35 -6.96 -1.82 14.46
CA GLY A 35 -5.51 -1.87 14.26
C GLY A 35 -4.72 -1.19 15.40
N PRO A 36 -3.39 -1.40 15.48
CA PRO A 36 -2.55 -0.80 16.50
C PRO A 36 -2.70 0.73 16.55
N GLY A 37 -3.08 1.27 17.72
CA GLY A 37 -3.26 2.72 17.92
C GLY A 37 -4.64 3.27 17.56
N ILE A 38 -5.59 2.42 17.11
CA ILE A 38 -6.97 2.82 16.81
C ILE A 38 -7.92 2.59 18.00
N ALA A 39 -7.71 1.51 18.74
CA ALA A 39 -8.56 1.14 19.87
C ALA A 39 -8.69 2.30 20.88
N GLY A 40 -9.92 2.74 21.15
CA GLY A 40 -10.23 3.81 22.11
C GLY A 40 -10.18 5.24 21.56
N TYR A 41 -9.83 5.43 20.28
CA TYR A 41 -9.89 6.75 19.62
C TYR A 41 -11.08 6.92 18.66
N TYR A 42 -11.54 5.83 18.06
CA TYR A 42 -12.68 5.80 17.15
C TYR A 42 -13.65 4.70 17.59
N ASP A 43 -14.93 4.89 17.31
CA ASP A 43 -15.93 3.83 17.49
C ASP A 43 -15.96 2.97 16.22
N GLY A 44 -16.13 1.66 16.38
CA GLY A 44 -16.27 0.73 15.26
C GLY A 44 -17.58 0.95 14.47
N PRO A 45 -17.80 0.18 13.39
CA PRO A 45 -17.07 -1.03 12.99
C PRO A 45 -15.70 -0.78 12.32
N TYR A 46 -14.86 -1.80 12.28
CA TYR A 46 -13.52 -1.77 11.68
C TYR A 46 -13.38 -2.85 10.61
N TYR A 47 -12.74 -2.50 9.49
CA TYR A 47 -12.66 -3.40 8.35
C TYR A 47 -11.22 -3.69 7.89
N SER A 48 -11.09 -4.86 7.27
CA SER A 48 -9.90 -5.38 6.57
C SER A 48 -10.26 -5.78 5.15
N TYR A 49 -9.28 -5.75 4.25
CA TYR A 49 -9.45 -6.23 2.87
C TYR A 49 -9.40 -7.76 2.75
N TYR A 50 -8.61 -8.40 3.60
CA TYR A 50 -8.48 -9.86 3.70
C TYR A 50 -8.13 -10.22 5.15
N LYS A 51 -8.11 -11.51 5.51
CA LYS A 51 -7.67 -11.93 6.86
C LYS A 51 -6.24 -11.46 7.12
N PHE A 52 -6.05 -10.56 8.08
CA PHE A 52 -4.76 -9.89 8.30
C PHE A 52 -4.35 -9.87 9.78
N PRO A 53 -3.13 -10.31 10.12
CA PRO A 53 -2.17 -11.01 9.27
C PRO A 53 -2.63 -12.44 8.94
N LEU A 54 -2.10 -13.03 7.87
CA LEU A 54 -2.22 -14.46 7.60
C LEU A 54 -1.20 -15.25 8.40
N SER A 55 -1.64 -16.31 9.07
CA SER A 55 -0.77 -17.30 9.72
C SER A 55 -0.23 -18.31 8.70
N PHE A 56 0.74 -19.13 9.11
CA PHE A 56 1.27 -20.20 8.25
C PHE A 56 0.27 -21.34 7.98
N SER A 57 -0.80 -21.44 8.78
CA SER A 57 -1.88 -22.40 8.58
C SER A 57 -3.01 -21.88 7.70
N ASP A 58 -3.01 -20.58 7.38
CA ASP A 58 -4.04 -19.97 6.54
C ASP A 58 -3.73 -20.15 5.05
N ASP A 59 -4.77 -20.41 4.27
CA ASP A 59 -4.69 -20.36 2.81
C ASP A 59 -4.79 -18.91 2.29
N GLU A 60 -4.68 -18.76 0.97
CA GLU A 60 -4.66 -17.45 0.30
C GLU A 60 -6.02 -17.01 -0.24
N SER A 61 -7.10 -17.75 0.04
CA SER A 61 -8.42 -17.49 -0.54
C SER A 61 -8.88 -16.05 -0.36
N SER A 62 -8.86 -15.54 0.88
CA SER A 62 -9.24 -14.15 1.18
C SER A 62 -8.36 -13.09 0.48
N VAL A 63 -7.09 -13.40 0.18
CA VAL A 63 -6.22 -12.49 -0.57
C VAL A 63 -6.58 -12.48 -2.04
N GLN A 64 -6.90 -13.65 -2.61
CA GLN A 64 -7.35 -13.75 -4.00
C GLN A 64 -8.68 -13.00 -4.18
N GLU A 65 -9.62 -13.15 -3.25
CA GLU A 65 -10.87 -12.39 -3.25
C GLU A 65 -10.61 -10.87 -3.20
N ALA A 66 -9.68 -10.41 -2.35
CA ALA A 66 -9.28 -9.00 -2.33
C ALA A 66 -8.67 -8.54 -3.67
N TYR A 67 -7.89 -9.37 -4.35
CA TYR A 67 -7.35 -9.06 -5.68
C TYR A 67 -8.44 -9.01 -6.74
N ASP A 68 -9.40 -9.92 -6.71
CA ASP A 68 -10.54 -9.93 -7.64
C ASP A 68 -11.38 -8.66 -7.48
N ILE A 69 -11.64 -8.21 -6.24
CA ILE A 69 -12.29 -6.93 -5.96
C ILE A 69 -11.48 -5.76 -6.54
N LEU A 70 -10.15 -5.75 -6.40
CA LEU A 70 -9.32 -4.69 -6.97
C LEU A 70 -9.36 -4.69 -8.51
N TYR A 71 -9.39 -5.86 -9.15
CA TYR A 71 -9.57 -5.97 -10.59
C TYR A 71 -10.93 -5.40 -11.03
N ASP A 72 -12.02 -5.75 -10.33
CA ASP A 72 -13.36 -5.26 -10.62
C ASP A 72 -13.46 -3.74 -10.48
N ILE A 73 -12.84 -3.15 -9.45
CA ILE A 73 -12.78 -1.70 -9.26
C ILE A 73 -11.99 -1.03 -10.39
N ILE A 74 -10.86 -1.61 -10.81
CA ILE A 74 -10.08 -1.09 -11.94
C ILE A 74 -10.90 -1.10 -13.23
N ASP A 75 -11.65 -2.18 -13.48
CA ASP A 75 -12.47 -2.33 -14.69
C ASP A 75 -13.65 -1.34 -14.70
N GLN A 76 -14.31 -1.14 -13.55
CA GLN A 76 -15.52 -0.31 -13.44
C GLN A 76 -15.25 1.18 -13.28
N GLU A 77 -14.20 1.56 -12.52
CA GLU A 77 -13.96 2.96 -12.11
C GLU A 77 -12.67 3.57 -12.68
N GLY A 78 -11.86 2.76 -13.35
CA GLY A 78 -10.62 3.17 -13.97
C GLY A 78 -10.79 4.21 -15.09
N PRO A 79 -9.70 4.62 -15.75
CA PRO A 79 -8.32 4.26 -15.42
C PRO A 79 -7.80 4.99 -14.18
N PHE A 80 -6.98 4.29 -13.39
CA PHE A 80 -6.20 4.84 -12.28
C PHE A 80 -4.74 5.01 -12.72
N ASP A 81 -4.12 6.15 -12.40
CA ASP A 81 -2.70 6.37 -12.69
C ASP A 81 -1.79 5.66 -11.67
N GLY A 82 -2.27 5.44 -10.45
CA GLY A 82 -1.46 4.88 -9.38
C GLY A 82 -2.26 4.23 -8.27
N VAL A 83 -1.57 3.44 -7.45
CA VAL A 83 -2.08 2.89 -6.20
C VAL A 83 -1.31 3.47 -5.02
N LEU A 84 -2.02 3.83 -3.95
CA LEU A 84 -1.45 4.30 -2.69
C LEU A 84 -1.98 3.40 -1.57
N GLY A 85 -1.09 2.86 -0.76
CA GLY A 85 -1.48 2.04 0.38
C GLY A 85 -0.74 2.41 1.66
N PHE A 86 -1.48 2.45 2.77
CA PHE A 86 -0.92 2.61 4.12
C PHE A 86 -0.96 1.28 4.88
N SER A 87 0.13 0.91 5.55
CA SER A 87 0.20 -0.30 6.38
C SER A 87 -0.30 -1.53 5.60
N HIS A 88 -1.34 -2.21 6.10
CA HIS A 88 -2.08 -3.29 5.43
C HIS A 88 -2.44 -2.96 3.96
N GLY A 89 -2.99 -1.78 3.68
CA GLY A 89 -3.35 -1.39 2.31
C GLY A 89 -2.15 -1.33 1.36
N GLY A 90 -0.96 -0.96 1.86
CA GLY A 90 0.25 -1.00 1.03
C GLY A 90 0.86 -2.39 0.91
N THR A 91 0.66 -3.27 1.91
CA THR A 91 0.95 -4.69 1.77
C THR A 91 0.07 -5.30 0.67
N LEU A 92 -1.24 -5.05 0.70
CA LEU A 92 -2.17 -5.46 -0.34
C LEU A 92 -1.79 -4.92 -1.72
N ALA A 93 -1.51 -3.61 -1.82
CA ALA A 93 -1.09 -2.99 -3.08
C ALA A 93 0.16 -3.64 -3.66
N SER A 94 1.18 -3.89 -2.82
CA SER A 94 2.42 -4.51 -3.26
C SER A 94 2.21 -5.97 -3.70
N GLY A 95 1.43 -6.74 -2.94
CA GLY A 95 1.04 -8.10 -3.28
C GLY A 95 0.27 -8.16 -4.59
N PHE A 96 -0.66 -7.24 -4.81
CA PHE A 96 -1.47 -7.16 -6.03
C PHE A 96 -0.63 -6.85 -7.27
N LEU A 97 0.30 -5.90 -7.17
CA LEU A 97 1.25 -5.58 -8.24
C LEU A 97 2.12 -6.80 -8.60
N ILE A 98 2.63 -7.50 -7.59
CA ILE A 98 3.46 -8.70 -7.77
C ILE A 98 2.63 -9.84 -8.38
N HIS A 99 1.44 -10.09 -7.85
CA HIS A 99 0.50 -11.11 -8.36
C HIS A 99 0.16 -10.86 -9.83
N HIS A 100 -0.22 -9.63 -10.19
CA HIS A 100 -0.54 -9.28 -11.57
C HIS A 100 0.65 -9.52 -12.51
N ALA A 101 1.84 -9.08 -12.13
CA ALA A 101 3.05 -9.25 -12.94
C ALA A 101 3.42 -10.75 -13.11
N LYS A 102 3.18 -11.59 -12.09
CA LYS A 102 3.36 -13.05 -12.17
C LYS A 102 2.34 -13.70 -13.10
N MET A 103 1.05 -13.34 -12.98
CA MET A 103 -0.04 -13.96 -13.74
C MET A 103 -0.08 -13.51 -15.20
N TYR A 104 0.30 -12.26 -15.48
CA TYR A 104 0.18 -11.65 -16.80
C TYR A 104 1.50 -10.99 -17.24
N PRO A 105 2.60 -11.75 -17.40
CA PRO A 105 3.94 -11.17 -17.65
C PRO A 105 4.07 -10.44 -18.99
N GLN A 106 3.13 -10.64 -19.92
CA GLN A 106 3.09 -9.96 -21.22
C GLN A 106 2.14 -8.76 -21.25
N LYS A 107 1.37 -8.53 -20.18
CA LYS A 107 0.48 -7.38 -20.08
C LYS A 107 1.24 -6.16 -19.52
N PRO A 108 0.81 -4.95 -19.89
CA PRO A 108 1.31 -3.74 -19.24
C PRO A 108 0.99 -3.76 -17.73
N PRO A 109 1.76 -3.03 -16.90
CA PRO A 109 1.41 -2.82 -15.49
C PRO A 109 0.02 -2.20 -15.34
N LEU A 110 -0.71 -2.60 -14.28
CA LEU A 110 -2.03 -2.05 -13.95
C LEU A 110 -2.03 -0.54 -13.68
N PHE A 111 -0.91 -0.05 -13.13
CA PHE A 111 -0.75 1.33 -12.69
C PHE A 111 0.53 1.92 -13.25
N ARG A 112 0.57 3.24 -13.38
CA ARG A 112 1.76 3.99 -13.82
C ARG A 112 2.71 4.29 -12.66
N CYS A 113 2.26 4.19 -11.41
CA CYS A 113 3.08 4.41 -10.21
C CYS A 113 2.45 3.78 -8.95
N ALA A 114 3.24 3.64 -7.88
CA ALA A 114 2.73 3.23 -6.57
C ALA A 114 3.33 4.03 -5.40
N ILE A 115 2.56 4.17 -4.33
CA ILE A 115 2.98 4.84 -3.08
C ILE A 115 2.70 3.89 -1.91
N PHE A 116 3.74 3.57 -1.15
CA PHE A 116 3.63 2.71 0.04
C PHE A 116 3.99 3.52 1.28
N VAL A 117 3.12 3.55 2.29
CA VAL A 117 3.34 4.31 3.53
C VAL A 117 3.31 3.35 4.71
N ASN A 118 4.43 3.22 5.43
CA ASN A 118 4.55 2.37 6.62
C ASN A 118 4.08 0.93 6.38
N SER A 119 4.30 0.42 5.17
CA SER A 119 3.86 -0.90 4.73
C SER A 119 5.01 -1.89 4.72
N LEU A 120 4.66 -3.16 4.60
CA LEU A 120 5.59 -4.27 4.46
C LEU A 120 5.22 -5.12 3.23
N PRO A 121 6.16 -5.91 2.67
CA PRO A 121 5.83 -6.86 1.60
C PRO A 121 4.78 -7.89 2.04
N PRO A 122 4.20 -8.68 1.11
CA PRO A 122 3.48 -9.90 1.45
C PRO A 122 4.26 -10.76 2.45
N PHE A 123 3.55 -11.25 3.48
CA PHE A 123 4.15 -11.93 4.61
C PHE A 123 3.18 -12.90 5.28
N ARG A 124 3.74 -13.80 6.09
CA ARG A 124 3.03 -14.63 7.08
C ARG A 124 3.49 -14.31 8.50
N MET A 125 2.58 -14.42 9.45
CA MET A 125 2.83 -14.15 10.87
C MET A 125 1.84 -14.91 11.75
N ASN A 126 2.35 -15.81 12.60
CA ASN A 126 1.52 -16.39 13.66
C ASN A 126 1.29 -15.37 14.79
N PRO A 127 0.22 -15.53 15.59
CA PRO A 127 -0.02 -14.67 16.73
C PRO A 127 1.19 -14.59 17.68
N GLY A 128 1.68 -13.38 17.93
CA GLY A 128 2.81 -13.12 18.84
C GLY A 128 4.21 -13.31 18.24
N GLU A 129 4.32 -13.66 16.96
CA GLU A 129 5.61 -13.82 16.26
C GLU A 129 5.95 -12.61 15.40
N ASN A 130 7.19 -12.54 14.89
CA ASN A 130 7.58 -11.50 13.93
C ASN A 130 7.09 -11.86 12.51
N PRO A 131 6.77 -10.86 11.66
CA PRO A 131 6.48 -11.10 10.25
C PRO A 131 7.62 -11.81 9.52
N VAL A 132 7.26 -12.84 8.74
CA VAL A 132 8.13 -13.56 7.82
C VAL A 132 7.70 -13.20 6.40
N ILE A 133 8.57 -12.49 5.67
CA ILE A 133 8.31 -12.06 4.29
C ILE A 133 8.24 -13.29 3.37
N ASP A 134 7.25 -13.31 2.48
CA ASP A 134 7.08 -14.39 1.51
C ASP A 134 8.29 -14.46 0.54
N SER A 135 8.59 -15.65 0.00
CA SER A 135 9.65 -15.81 -0.98
C SER A 135 9.23 -15.33 -2.38
N ASP A 136 10.22 -15.21 -3.28
CA ASP A 136 10.00 -14.99 -4.72
C ASP A 136 9.22 -13.71 -5.04
N LEU A 137 9.52 -12.62 -4.34
CA LEU A 137 8.88 -11.32 -4.53
C LEU A 137 9.69 -10.34 -5.39
N ASP A 138 10.96 -10.64 -5.64
CA ASP A 138 11.89 -9.75 -6.35
C ASP A 138 11.59 -9.61 -7.84
N GLY A 139 11.81 -8.40 -8.39
CA GLY A 139 11.82 -8.15 -9.83
C GLY A 139 10.45 -7.87 -10.47
N TYR A 140 9.36 -7.86 -9.69
CA TYR A 140 8.00 -7.66 -10.22
C TYR A 140 7.51 -6.21 -10.15
N ILE A 141 7.98 -5.40 -9.19
CA ILE A 141 7.54 -4.00 -9.04
C ILE A 141 8.44 -3.07 -9.88
N ASN A 142 8.16 -2.99 -11.19
CA ASN A 142 8.95 -2.23 -12.18
C ASN A 142 8.40 -0.85 -12.57
N ILE A 143 7.41 -0.37 -11.82
CA ILE A 143 6.82 0.97 -11.98
C ILE A 143 7.55 1.98 -11.07
N PRO A 144 7.47 3.30 -11.35
CA PRO A 144 7.88 4.34 -10.42
C PRO A 144 7.22 4.19 -9.06
N THR A 145 7.99 4.30 -7.97
CA THR A 145 7.44 4.19 -6.61
C THR A 145 7.95 5.24 -5.64
N VAL A 146 7.13 5.56 -4.64
CA VAL A 146 7.55 6.24 -3.42
C VAL A 146 7.26 5.33 -2.24
N SER A 147 8.29 4.99 -1.48
CA SER A 147 8.17 4.30 -0.19
C SER A 147 8.40 5.31 0.94
N VAL A 148 7.47 5.39 1.88
CA VAL A 148 7.50 6.28 3.03
C VAL A 148 7.58 5.43 4.30
N GLY A 149 8.56 5.68 5.17
CA GLY A 149 8.73 4.99 6.44
C GLY A 149 8.82 5.94 7.65
N GLY A 150 8.18 5.57 8.75
CA GLY A 150 8.28 6.28 10.02
C GLY A 150 9.56 5.92 10.76
N SER A 151 10.35 6.92 11.16
CA SER A 151 11.63 6.70 11.86
C SER A 151 11.47 6.05 13.24
N LYS A 152 10.26 6.04 13.79
CA LYS A 152 9.90 5.38 15.06
C LYS A 152 8.91 4.23 14.84
N ASP A 153 8.67 3.85 13.60
CA ASP A 153 7.76 2.77 13.26
C ASP A 153 8.45 1.42 13.56
N TRP A 154 7.72 0.53 14.23
CA TRP A 154 8.17 -0.83 14.49
C TRP A 154 8.29 -1.65 13.19
N LEU A 155 7.61 -1.23 12.12
CA LEU A 155 7.70 -1.80 10.78
C LEU A 155 8.81 -1.19 9.91
N LEU A 156 9.63 -0.26 10.40
CA LEU A 156 10.59 0.48 9.57
C LEU A 156 11.51 -0.42 8.72
N GLU A 157 12.06 -1.48 9.30
CA GLU A 157 12.93 -2.40 8.55
C GLU A 157 12.15 -3.19 7.49
N TYR A 158 10.88 -3.49 7.74
CA TYR A 158 10.00 -4.13 6.76
C TYR A 158 9.59 -3.16 5.64
N SER A 159 9.37 -1.88 5.94
CA SER A 159 9.16 -0.86 4.92
C SER A 159 10.39 -0.68 4.02
N ARG A 160 11.59 -0.82 4.58
CA ARG A 160 12.82 -0.88 3.77
C ARG A 160 12.90 -2.16 2.93
N SER A 161 12.44 -3.30 3.44
CA SER A 161 12.33 -4.52 2.64
C SER A 161 11.40 -4.33 1.44
N LEU A 162 10.23 -3.73 1.63
CA LEU A 162 9.33 -3.40 0.51
C LEU A 162 9.96 -2.44 -0.49
N HIS A 163 10.66 -1.41 -0.01
CA HIS A 163 11.38 -0.50 -0.89
C HIS A 163 12.44 -1.23 -1.75
N ARG A 164 13.16 -2.21 -1.18
CA ARG A 164 14.16 -3.01 -1.92
C ARG A 164 13.56 -3.87 -3.04
N LEU A 165 12.29 -4.27 -2.95
CA LEU A 165 11.60 -4.99 -4.01
C LEU A 165 11.23 -4.10 -5.20
N CYS A 166 11.21 -2.78 -5.01
CA CYS A 166 10.92 -1.82 -6.07
C CYS A 166 12.13 -1.62 -6.97
N ASN A 167 11.89 -1.28 -8.24
CA ASN A 167 12.96 -0.93 -9.18
C ASN A 167 13.83 0.22 -8.63
N SER A 168 15.11 -0.07 -8.38
CA SER A 168 16.06 0.86 -7.73
C SER A 168 16.33 2.14 -8.53
N SER A 169 16.14 2.12 -9.86
CA SER A 169 16.30 3.30 -10.71
C SER A 169 15.09 4.23 -10.72
N ARG A 170 13.93 3.76 -10.22
CA ARG A 170 12.63 4.44 -10.31
C ARG A 170 11.92 4.60 -8.96
N SER A 171 12.59 4.23 -7.87
CA SER A 171 12.02 4.24 -6.52
C SER A 171 12.64 5.35 -5.67
N ILE A 172 11.81 5.98 -4.85
CA ILE A 172 12.18 7.05 -3.94
C ILE A 172 11.89 6.60 -2.51
N TRP A 173 12.88 6.65 -1.63
CA TRP A 173 12.71 6.46 -0.19
C TRP A 173 12.51 7.80 0.51
N VAL A 174 11.47 7.87 1.35
CA VAL A 174 11.17 9.02 2.21
C VAL A 174 11.04 8.55 3.64
N MET A 175 11.55 9.34 4.58
CA MET A 175 11.41 9.08 6.01
C MET A 175 10.71 10.25 6.71
N HIS A 176 9.76 9.94 7.59
CA HIS A 176 9.11 10.93 8.47
C HIS A 176 9.41 10.64 9.94
N SER A 177 9.22 11.62 10.82
CA SER A 177 9.66 11.54 12.22
C SER A 177 8.70 10.84 13.19
N LYS A 178 7.62 10.22 12.69
CA LYS A 178 6.56 9.61 13.52
C LYS A 178 6.75 8.09 13.62
N GLY A 179 5.86 7.45 14.38
CA GLY A 179 5.71 6.00 14.43
C GLY A 179 4.86 5.49 13.27
N HIS A 180 4.06 4.46 13.54
CA HIS A 180 3.13 3.85 12.59
C HIS A 180 1.89 4.72 12.33
N ASP A 181 2.08 5.86 11.67
CA ASP A 181 1.04 6.88 11.47
C ASP A 181 1.31 7.69 10.20
N ILE A 182 0.26 8.29 9.61
CA ILE A 182 0.36 9.23 8.50
C ILE A 182 0.53 10.63 9.08
N PRO A 183 1.69 11.27 8.93
CA PRO A 183 1.96 12.56 9.57
C PRO A 183 1.07 13.68 8.99
N SER A 184 0.50 14.50 9.87
CA SER A 184 -0.24 15.73 9.51
C SER A 184 0.57 17.02 9.73
N ASP A 185 1.76 16.92 10.32
CA ASP A 185 2.60 18.08 10.56
C ASP A 185 3.27 18.59 9.28
N LYS A 186 3.37 19.92 9.17
CA LYS A 186 3.84 20.62 7.96
C LYS A 186 5.17 20.10 7.43
N LYS A 187 6.11 19.75 8.32
CA LYS A 187 7.46 19.34 7.93
C LYS A 187 7.43 17.98 7.23
N ASN A 188 6.82 16.98 7.86
CA ASN A 188 6.73 15.64 7.29
C ASN A 188 5.87 15.63 6.01
N VAL A 189 4.74 16.34 6.02
CA VAL A 189 3.86 16.49 4.84
C VAL A 189 4.61 17.11 3.66
N ALA A 190 5.42 18.16 3.89
CA ALA A 190 6.15 18.81 2.82
C ALA A 190 7.16 17.87 2.14
N VAL A 191 7.86 17.03 2.92
CA VAL A 191 8.82 16.06 2.39
C VAL A 191 8.11 14.97 1.57
N MET A 192 7.02 14.41 2.10
CA MET A 192 6.21 13.41 1.38
C MET A 192 5.63 14.00 0.09
N ALA A 193 5.07 15.21 0.15
CA ALA A 193 4.49 15.87 -1.02
C ALA A 193 5.54 16.17 -2.09
N ALA A 194 6.77 16.54 -1.72
CA ALA A 194 7.85 16.76 -2.69
C ALA A 194 8.19 15.48 -3.46
N ALA A 195 8.28 14.33 -2.77
CA ALA A 195 8.53 13.04 -3.39
C ALA A 195 7.37 12.60 -4.30
N ILE A 196 6.12 12.75 -3.84
CA ILE A 196 4.93 12.40 -4.63
C ILE A 196 4.82 13.30 -5.88
N ARG A 197 5.18 14.59 -5.79
CA ARG A 197 5.25 15.46 -6.98
C ARG A 197 6.29 14.98 -7.97
N LYS A 198 7.49 14.60 -7.50
CA LYS A 198 8.53 14.03 -8.38
C LYS A 198 8.05 12.73 -9.05
N LEU A 199 7.40 11.85 -8.29
CA LEU A 199 6.78 10.63 -8.80
C LEU A 199 5.74 10.95 -9.88
N SER A 200 4.89 11.95 -9.66
CA SER A 200 3.85 12.32 -10.62
C SER A 200 4.41 12.77 -11.97
N VAL A 201 5.53 13.50 -11.97
CA VAL A 201 6.21 13.91 -13.21
C VAL A 201 6.76 12.70 -13.96
N GLU A 202 7.38 11.74 -13.26
CA GLU A 202 7.87 10.51 -13.88
C GLU A 202 6.73 9.64 -14.43
N ALA A 203 5.67 9.44 -13.64
CA ALA A 203 4.51 8.64 -14.02
C ALA A 203 3.84 9.20 -15.28
N LEU A 204 3.71 10.53 -15.38
CA LEU A 204 3.12 11.21 -16.53
C LEU A 204 3.94 11.07 -17.82
N ASN A 205 5.25 10.84 -17.71
CA ASN A 205 6.14 10.62 -18.86
C ASN A 205 6.28 9.14 -19.25
N ALA A 206 5.72 8.21 -18.47
CA ALA A 206 5.93 6.78 -18.65
C ALA A 206 5.05 6.11 -19.75
N TRP A 207 4.24 6.89 -20.47
CA TRP A 207 3.33 6.41 -21.53
C TRP A 207 3.19 7.45 -22.63
#